data_AF-A0A6P0HCX9-F1
#
_entry.id   AF-A0A6P0HCX9-F1
#
_cell.length_a   1.000
_cell.length_b   1.000
_cell.length_c   1.000
_cell.angle_alpha   90.00
_cell.angle_beta   90.00
_cell.angle_gamma   90.00
#
_symmetry.space_group_name_H-M   'P 1'
#
loop_
_entity.id
_entity.type
_entity.pdbx_description
1 polymer ?
#
loop_
_entity_poly.entity_id
_entity_poly.type
_entity_poly.pdbx_seq_one_letter_code
_entity_poly.pdbx_strand_id
1 'polypeptide(L)'
;MASLDTDGTWRATAAARVGVADEQLQLVGNAAGAAVQTQIDAERAAFRARFDASNRRARWERQRASVLALAAKTARATQKAWWNSLDADAQQQRRDARTDWFASLSPADQLARKQLLARRRARTGEVESDRYANWLRALSPDDLERRCRDRAADFAGRPAYEQQQLAAAWAEHRARWKLPHHRRRAPIPSPPTPTLPEADLLEGQRPDLDELVLFDVASYSHSPTAGHHRRRAVPA
;
A
#
# COMPACT_ATOMS: atom_id res chain seq x y z
N MET A 1 -30.40 -36.86 -62.81
CA MET A 1 -30.79 -36.46 -64.18
C MET A 1 -32.16 -37.07 -64.44
N ALA A 2 -33.22 -36.28 -64.58
CA ALA A 2 -34.59 -36.80 -64.67
C ALA A 2 -34.83 -37.43 -66.06
N SER A 3 -35.59 -38.53 -66.11
CA SER A 3 -36.04 -39.14 -67.35
C SER A 3 -37.55 -39.02 -67.49
N LEU A 4 -38.02 -38.76 -68.70
CA LEU A 4 -39.44 -38.77 -69.04
C LEU A 4 -39.87 -40.21 -69.33
N ASP A 5 -40.96 -40.69 -68.73
CA ASP A 5 -41.55 -41.96 -69.15
C ASP A 5 -42.40 -41.80 -70.42
N THR A 6 -42.82 -42.93 -71.00
CA THR A 6 -43.58 -42.98 -72.25
C THR A 6 -44.94 -42.28 -72.18
N ASP A 7 -45.43 -42.01 -70.97
CA ASP A 7 -46.68 -41.28 -70.72
C ASP A 7 -46.45 -39.79 -70.42
N GLY A 8 -45.21 -39.31 -70.58
CA GLY A 8 -44.85 -37.90 -70.44
C GLY A 8 -44.63 -37.46 -68.98
N THR A 9 -44.52 -38.39 -68.04
CA THR A 9 -44.34 -38.06 -66.62
C THR A 9 -42.85 -38.05 -66.27
N TRP A 10 -42.40 -36.96 -65.64
CA TRP A 10 -41.01 -36.87 -65.15
C TRP A 10 -40.81 -37.79 -63.95
N ARG A 11 -39.96 -38.81 -64.10
CA ARG A 11 -39.50 -39.64 -62.97
C ARG A 11 -38.07 -39.28 -62.60
N ALA A 12 -37.84 -39.02 -61.30
CA ALA A 12 -36.50 -38.95 -60.76
C ALA A 12 -35.88 -40.36 -60.80
N THR A 13 -34.79 -40.53 -61.53
CA THR A 13 -33.96 -41.73 -61.42
C THR A 13 -33.41 -41.76 -59.99
N ALA A 14 -33.91 -42.69 -59.18
CA ALA A 14 -33.36 -42.97 -57.86
C ALA A 14 -31.96 -43.57 -58.06
N ALA A 15 -30.95 -42.71 -58.18
CA ALA A 15 -29.57 -43.13 -58.09
C ALA A 15 -29.37 -43.69 -56.67
N ALA A 16 -29.10 -44.98 -56.57
CA ALA A 16 -28.82 -45.69 -55.32
C ALA A 16 -27.45 -45.32 -54.70
N ARG A 17 -27.17 -44.01 -54.56
CA ARG A 17 -25.99 -43.43 -53.90
C ARG A 17 -26.36 -42.27 -52.95
N VAL A 18 -27.60 -42.23 -52.48
CA VAL A 18 -28.15 -41.05 -51.76
C VAL A 18 -27.99 -41.14 -50.24
N GLY A 19 -27.71 -42.30 -49.63
CA GLY A 19 -27.63 -42.38 -48.15
C GLY A 19 -26.45 -41.63 -47.51
N VAL A 20 -25.22 -41.90 -47.98
CA VAL A 20 -23.99 -41.38 -47.33
C VAL A 20 -23.69 -39.93 -47.72
N ALA A 21 -23.99 -39.55 -48.96
CA ALA A 21 -23.77 -38.19 -49.45
C ALA A 21 -24.74 -37.18 -48.80
N ASP A 22 -25.95 -37.61 -48.46
CA ASP A 22 -26.98 -36.77 -47.83
C ASP A 22 -26.69 -36.57 -46.34
N GLU A 23 -26.25 -37.63 -45.62
CA GLU A 23 -25.75 -37.51 -44.24
C GLU A 23 -24.53 -36.58 -44.14
N GLN A 24 -23.56 -36.70 -45.05
CA GLN A 24 -22.39 -35.81 -45.08
C GLN A 24 -22.77 -34.37 -45.41
N LEU A 25 -23.71 -34.14 -46.33
CA LEU A 25 -24.23 -32.79 -46.60
C LEU A 25 -24.93 -32.20 -45.37
N GLN A 26 -25.71 -33.01 -44.66
CA GLN A 26 -26.45 -32.59 -43.48
C GLN A 26 -25.52 -32.27 -42.31
N LEU A 27 -24.46 -33.06 -42.11
CA LEU A 27 -23.41 -32.76 -41.13
C LEU A 27 -22.67 -31.44 -41.44
N VAL A 28 -22.30 -31.22 -42.71
CA VAL A 28 -21.66 -29.97 -43.14
C VAL A 28 -22.60 -28.77 -42.97
N GLY A 29 -23.88 -28.92 -43.34
CA GLY A 29 -24.90 -27.89 -43.15
C GLY A 29 -25.14 -27.54 -41.69
N ASN A 30 -25.21 -28.55 -40.81
CA ASN A 30 -25.35 -28.36 -39.36
C ASN A 30 -24.13 -27.67 -38.76
N ALA A 31 -22.92 -28.04 -39.17
CA ALA A 31 -21.69 -27.40 -38.72
C ALA A 31 -21.61 -25.93 -39.16
N ALA A 32 -21.97 -25.65 -40.42
CA ALA A 32 -22.04 -24.28 -40.93
C ALA A 32 -23.12 -23.46 -40.19
N GLY A 33 -24.29 -24.04 -39.94
CA GLY A 33 -25.36 -23.40 -39.16
C GLY A 33 -24.95 -23.10 -37.72
N ALA A 34 -24.26 -24.04 -37.05
CA ALA A 34 -23.74 -23.86 -35.70
C ALA A 34 -22.68 -22.75 -35.63
N ALA A 35 -21.82 -22.65 -36.65
CA ALA A 35 -20.84 -21.58 -36.76
C ALA A 35 -21.51 -20.20 -36.91
N VAL A 36 -22.52 -20.08 -37.78
CA VAL A 36 -23.31 -18.85 -37.95
C VAL A 36 -24.03 -18.48 -36.65
N GLN A 37 -24.65 -19.45 -35.99
CA GLN A 37 -25.36 -19.20 -34.72
C GLN A 37 -24.41 -18.72 -33.63
N THR A 38 -23.22 -19.32 -33.53
CA THR A 38 -22.16 -18.89 -32.61
C THR A 38 -21.75 -17.44 -32.88
N GLN A 39 -21.61 -17.07 -34.16
CA GLN A 39 -21.30 -15.69 -34.54
C GLN A 39 -22.42 -14.72 -34.15
N ILE A 40 -23.69 -15.06 -34.44
CA ILE A 40 -24.84 -14.23 -34.06
C ILE A 40 -24.91 -14.03 -32.55
N ASP A 41 -24.69 -15.09 -31.78
CA ASP A 41 -24.74 -15.02 -30.31
C ASP A 41 -23.59 -14.19 -29.75
N ALA A 42 -22.39 -14.29 -30.33
CA ALA A 42 -21.26 -13.42 -29.99
C ALA A 42 -21.55 -11.94 -30.32
N GLU A 43 -22.13 -11.64 -31.48
CA GLU A 43 -22.52 -10.29 -31.89
C GLU A 43 -23.60 -9.71 -30.97
N ARG A 44 -24.61 -10.50 -30.61
CA ARG A 44 -25.67 -10.11 -29.66
C ARG A 44 -25.12 -9.87 -28.26
N ALA A 45 -24.21 -10.72 -27.79
CA ALA A 45 -23.54 -10.54 -26.50
C ALA A 45 -22.71 -9.24 -26.51
N ALA A 46 -21.94 -8.98 -27.57
CA ALA A 46 -21.17 -7.75 -27.73
C ALA A 46 -22.07 -6.50 -27.79
N PHE A 47 -23.19 -6.57 -28.50
CA PHE A 47 -24.18 -5.49 -28.54
C PHE A 47 -24.76 -5.20 -27.14
N ARG A 48 -25.22 -6.24 -26.42
CA ARG A 48 -25.78 -6.10 -25.06
C ARG A 48 -24.74 -5.56 -24.08
N ALA A 49 -23.49 -6.00 -24.16
CA ALA A 49 -22.41 -5.55 -23.30
C ALA A 49 -22.15 -4.03 -23.39
N ARG A 50 -22.47 -3.39 -24.54
CA ARG A 50 -22.39 -1.92 -24.69
C ARG A 50 -23.42 -1.16 -23.86
N PHE A 51 -24.59 -1.76 -23.62
CA PHE A 51 -25.69 -1.15 -22.86
C PHE A 51 -25.74 -1.60 -21.40
N ASP A 52 -24.98 -2.64 -21.05
CA ASP A 52 -24.85 -3.15 -19.70
C ASP A 52 -24.52 -2.02 -18.70
N ALA A 53 -25.39 -1.85 -17.71
CA ALA A 53 -25.30 -0.76 -16.75
C ALA A 53 -24.07 -0.91 -15.84
N SER A 54 -23.68 -2.14 -15.51
CA SER A 54 -22.52 -2.45 -14.67
C SER A 54 -21.22 -2.10 -15.38
N ASN A 55 -21.08 -2.46 -16.66
CA ASN A 55 -19.93 -2.09 -17.49
C ASN A 55 -19.81 -0.58 -17.68
N ARG A 56 -20.94 0.10 -17.93
CA ARG A 56 -20.98 1.57 -18.02
C ARG A 56 -20.56 2.22 -16.71
N ARG A 57 -21.04 1.72 -15.58
CA ARG A 57 -20.66 2.19 -14.24
C ARG A 57 -19.18 1.95 -13.96
N ALA A 58 -18.67 0.75 -14.19
CA ALA A 58 -17.25 0.44 -14.01
C ALA A 58 -16.34 1.30 -14.90
N ARG A 59 -16.76 1.60 -16.14
CA ARG A 59 -16.04 2.55 -17.01
C ARG A 59 -16.06 3.97 -16.45
N TRP A 60 -17.22 4.46 -15.99
CA TRP A 60 -17.33 5.77 -15.35
C TRP A 60 -16.50 5.87 -14.07
N GLU A 61 -16.50 4.84 -13.22
CA GLU A 61 -15.70 4.78 -12.00
C GLU A 61 -14.20 4.81 -12.32
N ARG A 62 -13.74 4.07 -13.35
CA ARG A 62 -12.35 4.14 -13.84
C ARG A 62 -11.99 5.52 -14.38
N GLN A 63 -12.85 6.15 -15.17
CA GLN A 63 -12.62 7.48 -15.71
C GLN A 63 -12.61 8.54 -14.59
N ARG A 64 -13.51 8.43 -13.62
CA ARG A 64 -13.53 9.31 -12.45
C ARG A 64 -12.26 9.14 -11.61
N ALA A 65 -11.83 7.90 -11.38
CA ALA A 65 -10.61 7.62 -10.64
C ALA A 65 -9.37 8.21 -11.34
N SER A 66 -9.27 8.11 -12.68
CA SER A 66 -8.14 8.69 -13.42
C SER A 66 -8.13 10.22 -13.37
N VAL A 67 -9.29 10.87 -13.48
CA VAL A 67 -9.41 12.33 -13.32
C VAL A 67 -9.01 12.78 -11.92
N LEU A 68 -9.47 12.09 -10.88
CA LEU A 68 -9.10 12.40 -9.49
C LEU A 68 -7.59 12.19 -9.23
N ALA A 69 -7.00 11.13 -9.79
CA ALA A 69 -5.57 10.87 -9.68
C ALA A 69 -4.73 11.96 -10.36
N LEU A 70 -5.14 12.41 -11.56
CA LEU A 70 -4.51 13.52 -12.25
C LEU A 70 -4.60 14.82 -11.43
N ALA A 71 -5.80 15.14 -10.91
CA ALA A 71 -6.00 16.30 -10.05
C ALA A 71 -5.10 16.27 -8.81
N ALA A 72 -4.97 15.10 -8.16
CA ALA A 72 -4.08 14.92 -7.01
C ALA A 72 -2.61 15.12 -7.37
N LYS A 73 -2.18 14.62 -8.55
CA LYS A 73 -0.81 14.83 -9.07
C LYS A 73 -0.52 16.32 -9.32
N THR A 74 -1.44 17.02 -9.98
CA THR A 74 -1.31 18.46 -10.26
C THR A 74 -1.29 19.26 -8.96
N ALA A 75 -2.21 19.01 -8.02
CA ALA A 75 -2.25 19.69 -6.73
C ALA A 75 -0.93 19.52 -5.95
N ARG A 76 -0.34 18.32 -5.96
CA ARG A 76 0.96 18.06 -5.33
C ARG A 76 2.10 18.81 -6.02
N ALA A 77 2.09 18.87 -7.36
CA ALA A 77 3.08 19.63 -8.11
C ALA A 77 3.01 21.12 -7.78
N THR A 78 1.80 21.70 -7.74
CA THR A 78 1.56 23.09 -7.33
C THR A 78 2.01 23.32 -5.90
N GLN A 79 1.65 22.44 -4.96
CA GLN A 79 2.08 22.55 -3.57
C GLN A 79 3.61 22.50 -3.43
N LYS A 80 4.28 21.61 -4.18
CA LYS A 80 5.74 21.51 -4.18
C LYS A 80 6.39 22.76 -4.79
N ALA A 81 5.87 23.24 -5.91
CA ALA A 81 6.36 24.46 -6.56
C ALA A 81 6.22 25.67 -5.63
N TRP A 82 5.05 25.84 -5.01
CA TRP A 82 4.82 26.86 -3.99
C TRP A 82 5.76 26.71 -2.79
N TRP A 83 5.95 25.49 -2.27
CA TRP A 83 6.84 25.28 -1.13
C TRP A 83 8.29 25.66 -1.49
N ASN A 84 8.72 25.31 -2.70
CA ASN A 84 10.07 25.59 -3.19
C ASN A 84 10.28 27.05 -3.61
N SER A 85 9.20 27.82 -3.83
CA SER A 85 9.30 29.25 -4.12
C SER A 85 9.48 30.10 -2.86
N LEU A 86 9.34 29.51 -1.66
CA LEU A 86 9.62 30.18 -0.40
C LEU A 86 11.12 30.20 -0.12
N ASP A 87 11.62 31.30 0.45
CA ASP A 87 12.97 31.35 1.01
C ASP A 87 13.15 30.38 2.20
N ALA A 88 14.40 30.14 2.59
CA ALA A 88 14.72 29.19 3.65
C ALA A 88 14.09 29.57 5.00
N ASP A 89 14.06 30.86 5.32
CA ASP A 89 13.52 31.37 6.58
C ASP A 89 12.00 31.20 6.65
N ALA A 90 11.26 31.52 5.59
CA ALA A 90 9.82 31.31 5.52
C ALA A 90 9.46 29.81 5.51
N GLN A 91 10.29 28.96 4.87
CA GLN A 91 10.12 27.52 4.98
C GLN A 91 10.30 27.05 6.43
N GLN A 92 11.31 27.57 7.13
CA GLN A 92 11.61 27.19 8.50
C GLN A 92 10.52 27.67 9.47
N GLN A 93 10.14 28.96 9.43
CA GLN A 93 9.03 29.51 10.22
C GLN A 93 7.73 28.71 10.04
N ARG A 94 7.42 28.28 8.81
CA ARG A 94 6.23 27.46 8.54
C ARG A 94 6.35 26.02 9.04
N ARG A 95 7.56 25.47 9.15
CA ARG A 95 7.79 24.17 9.79
C ARG A 95 7.57 24.31 11.29
N ASP A 96 8.17 25.32 11.91
CA ASP A 96 8.09 25.56 13.35
C ASP A 96 6.65 25.81 13.78
N ALA A 97 5.94 26.72 13.11
CA ALA A 97 4.52 26.98 13.39
C ALA A 97 3.64 25.72 13.27
N ARG A 98 3.97 24.80 12.35
CA ARG A 98 3.24 23.51 12.22
C ARG A 98 3.62 22.51 13.30
N THR A 99 4.89 22.50 13.71
CA THR A 99 5.39 21.68 14.81
C THR A 99 4.72 22.13 16.10
N ASP A 100 4.71 23.43 16.38
CA ASP A 100 4.10 24.02 17.58
C ASP A 100 2.60 23.78 17.61
N TRP A 101 1.90 24.01 16.50
CA TRP A 101 0.48 23.69 16.37
C TRP A 101 0.20 22.20 16.60
N PHE A 102 1.06 21.30 16.12
CA PHE A 102 0.86 19.87 16.34
C PHE A 102 1.16 19.47 17.78
N ALA A 103 2.18 20.07 18.40
CA ALA A 103 2.59 19.83 19.77
C ALA A 103 1.56 20.35 20.78
N SER A 104 0.78 21.38 20.43
CA SER A 104 -0.31 21.88 21.26
C SER A 104 -1.58 21.02 21.23
N LEU A 105 -1.66 20.02 20.34
CA LEU A 105 -2.77 19.08 20.30
C LEU A 105 -2.65 18.02 21.42
N SER A 106 -3.81 17.56 21.91
CA SER A 106 -3.87 16.41 22.80
C SER A 106 -3.31 15.14 22.13
N PRO A 107 -2.79 14.15 22.88
CA PRO A 107 -2.32 12.88 22.30
C PRO A 107 -3.35 12.20 21.38
N ALA A 108 -4.64 12.26 21.75
CA ALA A 108 -5.75 11.73 20.95
C ALA A 108 -5.93 12.50 19.63
N ASP A 109 -5.87 13.84 19.66
CA ASP A 109 -5.98 14.68 18.47
C ASP A 109 -4.76 14.53 17.54
N GLN A 110 -3.56 14.38 18.12
CA GLN A 110 -2.35 14.05 17.37
C GLN A 110 -2.51 12.74 16.61
N LEU A 111 -3.06 11.71 17.26
CA LEU A 111 -3.37 10.43 16.62
C LEU A 111 -4.40 10.59 15.52
N ALA A 112 -5.54 11.23 15.80
CA ALA A 112 -6.60 11.46 14.82
C ALA A 112 -6.06 12.20 13.58
N ARG A 113 -5.19 13.19 13.79
CA ARG A 113 -4.53 13.93 12.71
C ARG A 113 -3.59 13.05 11.89
N LYS A 114 -2.75 12.23 12.54
CA LYS A 114 -1.87 11.24 11.86
C LYS A 114 -2.70 10.27 11.03
N GLN A 115 -3.79 9.73 11.59
CA GLN A 115 -4.70 8.83 10.90
C GLN A 115 -5.40 9.50 9.71
N LEU A 116 -5.87 10.73 9.86
CA LEU A 116 -6.50 11.49 8.76
C LEU A 116 -5.54 11.66 7.59
N LEU A 117 -4.28 12.03 7.87
CA LEU A 117 -3.27 12.20 6.83
C LEU A 117 -2.96 10.88 6.11
N ALA A 118 -2.79 9.78 6.85
CA ALA A 118 -2.57 8.46 6.26
C ALA A 118 -3.77 7.99 5.43
N ARG A 119 -5.02 8.20 5.89
CA ARG A 119 -6.24 7.92 5.10
C ARG A 119 -6.30 8.73 3.81
N ARG A 120 -5.92 10.01 3.85
CA ARG A 120 -5.88 10.87 2.65
C ARG A 120 -4.88 10.35 1.62
N ARG A 121 -3.72 9.86 2.06
CA ARG A 121 -2.69 9.27 1.19
C ARG A 121 -3.12 7.92 0.64
N ALA A 122 -3.72 7.07 1.46
CA ALA A 122 -4.28 5.79 1.00
C ALA A 122 -5.32 5.98 -0.11
N ARG A 123 -6.16 7.03 -0.02
CA ARG A 123 -7.13 7.38 -1.09
C ARG A 123 -6.47 7.76 -2.41
N THR A 124 -5.21 8.21 -2.39
CA THR A 124 -4.43 8.53 -3.60
C THR A 124 -3.50 7.40 -4.02
N GLY A 125 -3.64 6.20 -3.43
CA GLY A 125 -2.84 5.03 -3.76
C GLY A 125 -1.46 4.97 -3.09
N GLU A 126 -1.18 5.86 -2.14
CA GLU A 126 0.07 5.80 -1.36
C GLU A 126 -0.06 4.84 -0.18
N VAL A 127 0.87 3.88 -0.09
CA VAL A 127 0.98 2.98 1.06
C VAL A 127 1.78 3.66 2.17
N GLU A 128 1.19 3.81 3.36
CA GLU A 128 1.81 4.56 4.47
C GLU A 128 3.10 3.89 4.98
N SER A 129 3.20 2.55 4.97
CA SER A 129 4.42 1.83 5.34
C SER A 129 5.58 2.14 4.38
N ASP A 130 5.31 2.17 3.07
CA ASP A 130 6.33 2.46 2.06
C ASP A 130 6.79 3.92 2.15
N ARG A 131 5.83 4.83 2.35
CA ARG A 131 6.12 6.25 2.61
C ARG A 131 7.01 6.42 3.84
N TYR A 132 6.70 5.73 4.93
CA TYR A 132 7.50 5.78 6.15
C TYR A 132 8.91 5.22 5.95
N ALA A 133 9.03 4.08 5.27
CA ALA A 133 10.33 3.50 4.91
C ALA A 133 11.14 4.43 3.98
N ASN A 134 10.49 5.09 3.02
CA ASN A 134 11.12 6.09 2.15
C ASN A 134 11.60 7.31 2.93
N TRP A 135 10.79 7.80 3.87
CA TRP A 135 11.16 8.91 4.73
C TRP A 135 12.37 8.57 5.59
N LEU A 136 12.41 7.37 6.21
CA LEU A 136 13.57 6.90 6.97
C LEU A 136 14.83 6.80 6.10
N ARG A 137 14.73 6.25 4.89
CA ARG A 137 15.86 6.12 3.96
C ARG A 137 16.39 7.46 3.44
N ALA A 138 15.55 8.49 3.43
CA ALA A 138 15.93 9.83 2.97
C ALA A 138 16.70 10.64 4.03
N LEU A 139 16.75 10.18 5.28
CA LEU A 139 17.51 10.83 6.34
C LEU A 139 18.93 10.28 6.38
N SER A 140 19.92 11.16 6.61
CA SER A 140 21.25 10.70 6.98
C SER A 140 21.22 10.03 8.36
N PRO A 141 22.17 9.13 8.66
CA PRO A 141 22.28 8.54 10.00
C PRO A 141 22.35 9.59 11.11
N ASP A 142 23.16 10.64 10.92
CA ASP A 142 23.33 11.73 11.90
C ASP A 142 22.04 12.53 12.11
N ASP A 143 21.28 12.78 11.03
CA ASP A 143 19.98 13.45 11.11
C ASP A 143 18.95 12.62 11.84
N LEU A 144 18.95 11.31 11.60
CA LEU A 144 18.07 10.38 12.30
C LEU A 144 18.41 10.34 13.79
N GLU A 145 19.68 10.21 14.14
CA GLU A 145 20.15 10.18 15.53
C GLU A 145 19.80 11.48 16.26
N ARG A 146 20.08 12.65 15.67
CA ARG A 146 19.71 13.95 16.23
C ARG A 146 18.20 14.02 16.51
N ARG A 147 17.36 13.67 15.52
CA ARG A 147 15.89 13.69 15.68
C ARG A 147 15.40 12.71 16.75
N CYS A 148 16.05 11.56 16.91
CA CYS A 148 15.72 10.63 17.99
C CYS A 148 16.07 11.22 19.36
N ARG A 149 17.26 11.82 19.50
CA ARG A 149 17.67 12.48 20.76
C ARG A 149 16.77 13.66 21.13
N ASP A 150 16.41 14.50 20.16
CA ASP A 150 15.52 15.64 20.41
C ASP A 150 14.15 15.16 20.91
N ARG A 151 13.57 14.16 20.24
CA ARG A 151 12.28 13.57 20.63
C ARG A 151 12.35 12.86 21.98
N ALA A 152 13.46 12.16 22.26
CA ALA A 152 13.72 11.53 23.55
C ALA A 152 13.66 12.53 24.70
N ALA A 153 14.37 13.65 24.56
CA ALA A 153 14.36 14.72 25.54
C ALA A 153 12.96 15.32 25.71
N ASP A 154 12.26 15.62 24.60
CA ASP A 154 10.91 16.16 24.62
C ASP A 154 9.90 15.22 25.30
N PHE A 155 10.05 13.91 25.12
CA PHE A 155 9.17 12.91 25.71
C PHE A 155 9.46 12.72 27.21
N ALA A 156 10.73 12.65 27.58
CA ALA A 156 11.16 12.52 28.98
C ALA A 156 10.71 13.72 29.83
N GLY A 157 10.61 14.91 29.23
CA GLY A 157 10.11 16.11 29.90
C GLY A 157 8.58 16.14 30.14
N ARG A 158 7.81 15.19 29.60
CA ARG A 158 6.34 15.15 29.75
C ARG A 158 5.91 14.43 31.03
N PRO A 159 4.71 14.72 31.57
CA PRO A 159 4.12 13.93 32.65
C PRO A 159 3.96 12.44 32.29
N ALA A 160 4.14 11.55 33.27
CA ALA A 160 4.11 10.09 33.05
C ALA A 160 2.79 9.59 32.40
N TYR A 161 1.64 10.16 32.75
CA TYR A 161 0.36 9.78 32.13
C TYR A 161 0.33 10.14 30.63
N GLU A 162 0.93 11.27 30.25
CA GLU A 162 0.95 11.76 28.87
C GLU A 162 1.92 10.93 28.03
N GLN A 163 3.06 10.56 28.62
CA GLN A 163 4.00 9.61 28.03
C GLN A 163 3.31 8.29 27.65
N GLN A 164 2.53 7.71 28.57
CA GLN A 164 1.76 6.49 28.31
C GLN A 164 0.74 6.65 27.18
N GLN A 165 0.02 7.78 27.15
CA GLN A 165 -0.95 8.06 26.09
C GLN A 165 -0.29 8.22 24.71
N LEU A 166 0.85 8.91 24.65
CA LEU A 166 1.61 9.09 23.40
C LEU A 166 2.20 7.78 22.90
N ALA A 167 2.72 6.93 23.80
CA ALA A 167 3.23 5.60 23.49
C ALA A 167 2.11 4.72 22.90
N ALA A 168 0.98 4.62 23.59
CA ALA A 168 -0.20 3.86 23.14
C ALA A 168 -0.73 4.38 21.78
N ALA A 169 -0.84 5.69 21.61
CA ALA A 169 -1.27 6.31 20.36
C ALA A 169 -0.32 5.97 19.20
N TRP A 170 1.00 5.97 19.45
CA TRP A 170 1.97 5.59 18.45
C TRP A 170 1.91 4.09 18.11
N ALA A 171 1.74 3.22 19.10
CA ALA A 171 1.53 1.79 18.91
C ALA A 171 0.30 1.51 18.04
N GLU A 172 -0.84 2.13 18.34
CA GLU A 172 -2.07 2.00 17.54
C GLU A 172 -1.84 2.45 16.08
N HIS A 173 -1.19 3.60 15.89
CA HIS A 173 -0.90 4.11 14.54
C HIS A 173 -0.01 3.15 13.74
N ARG A 174 1.05 2.62 14.37
CA ARG A 174 1.95 1.65 13.74
C ARG A 174 1.22 0.37 13.36
N ALA A 175 0.45 -0.21 14.29
CA ALA A 175 -0.32 -1.43 14.04
C ALA A 175 -1.30 -1.25 12.88
N ARG A 176 -2.05 -0.13 12.86
CA ARG A 176 -3.03 0.17 11.82
C ARG A 176 -2.42 0.29 10.42
N TRP A 177 -1.24 0.89 10.32
CA TRP A 177 -0.59 1.19 9.04
C TRP A 177 0.59 0.28 8.71
N LYS A 178 0.79 -0.79 9.50
CA LYS A 178 1.87 -1.77 9.35
C LYS A 178 3.25 -1.11 9.24
N LEU A 179 3.50 -0.11 10.07
CA LEU A 179 4.78 0.60 10.06
C LEU A 179 5.87 -0.31 10.65
N PRO A 180 7.06 -0.39 10.02
CA PRO A 180 8.16 -1.21 10.52
C PRO A 180 8.64 -0.71 11.89
N HIS A 181 8.91 -1.66 12.79
CA HIS A 181 9.66 -1.39 14.00
C HIS A 181 11.14 -1.16 13.63
N HIS A 182 11.71 -0.05 14.09
CA HIS A 182 13.15 0.17 13.97
C HIS A 182 13.81 -0.76 14.99
N ARG A 183 14.28 -1.93 14.53
CA ARG A 183 15.15 -2.88 15.23
C ARG A 183 14.88 -3.05 16.74
N ARG A 184 14.23 -4.16 17.12
CA ARG A 184 14.66 -4.90 18.30
C ARG A 184 16.15 -5.21 18.11
N ARG A 185 17.02 -4.65 18.95
CA ARG A 185 18.29 -5.34 19.21
C ARG A 185 17.85 -6.69 19.80
N ALA A 186 18.19 -7.80 19.15
CA ALA A 186 17.88 -9.11 19.71
C ALA A 186 18.36 -9.12 21.18
N PRO A 187 17.54 -9.57 22.14
CA PRO A 187 17.99 -9.67 23.52
C PRO A 187 19.28 -10.49 23.51
N ILE A 188 20.35 -9.95 24.09
CA ILE A 188 21.48 -10.80 24.45
C ILE A 188 20.87 -11.84 25.41
N PRO A 189 20.96 -13.15 25.12
CA PRO A 189 20.38 -14.15 26.00
C PRO A 189 20.98 -13.96 27.39
N SER A 190 20.16 -13.46 28.32
CA SER A 190 20.55 -13.39 29.72
C SER A 190 20.56 -14.81 30.26
N PRO A 191 21.53 -15.15 31.14
CA PRO A 191 21.55 -16.46 31.76
C PRO A 191 20.23 -16.72 32.50
N PRO A 192 19.71 -17.95 32.48
CA PRO A 192 18.41 -18.26 33.08
C PRO A 192 18.45 -17.93 34.57
N THR A 193 17.66 -16.93 34.97
CA THR A 193 17.41 -16.65 36.38
C THR A 193 16.21 -17.51 36.77
N PRO A 194 16.28 -18.31 37.85
CA PRO A 194 15.16 -19.14 38.28
C PRO A 194 14.02 -18.24 38.76
N THR A 195 12.93 -18.19 37.99
CA THR A 195 11.72 -17.45 38.34
C THR A 195 10.85 -18.29 39.28
N LEU A 196 10.44 -17.68 40.40
CA LEU A 196 9.39 -18.21 41.26
C LEU A 196 8.01 -17.96 40.61
N PRO A 197 7.06 -18.91 40.73
CA PRO A 197 5.77 -18.87 40.03
C PRO A 197 4.81 -17.73 40.43
N GLU A 198 5.11 -16.97 41.50
CA GLU A 198 4.31 -15.81 41.92
C GLU A 198 4.63 -14.52 41.14
N ALA A 199 5.76 -14.45 40.44
CA ALA A 199 6.15 -13.25 39.67
C ALA A 199 5.24 -13.01 38.45
N ASP A 200 4.73 -14.09 37.84
CA ASP A 200 3.88 -14.05 36.64
C ASP A 200 2.49 -13.44 36.91
N LEU A 201 2.04 -13.40 38.17
CA LEU A 201 0.71 -12.90 38.53
C LEU A 201 0.67 -11.39 38.80
N LEU A 202 1.82 -10.74 38.97
CA LEU A 202 1.94 -9.29 39.17
C LEU A 202 2.35 -8.53 37.90
N GLU A 203 2.73 -9.24 36.84
CA GLU A 203 2.98 -8.67 35.51
C GLU A 203 1.67 -8.48 34.74
N GLY A 204 0.81 -7.60 35.26
CA GLY A 204 -0.20 -6.97 34.41
C GLY A 204 0.51 -6.39 33.18
N GLN A 205 -0.01 -6.68 32.00
CA GLN A 205 0.50 -6.35 30.66
C GLN A 205 1.17 -4.95 30.62
N ARG A 206 2.45 -4.89 31.00
CA ARG A 206 3.23 -3.66 30.99
C ARG A 206 3.43 -3.30 29.53
N PRO A 207 3.12 -2.07 29.10
CA PRO A 207 3.56 -1.61 27.79
C PRO A 207 5.07 -1.85 27.68
N ASP A 208 5.45 -2.51 26.58
CA ASP A 208 6.81 -2.98 26.31
C ASP A 208 7.79 -1.82 26.53
N LEU A 209 8.79 -1.99 27.41
CA LEU A 209 9.79 -0.95 27.72
C LEU A 209 10.59 -0.55 26.47
N ASP A 210 10.52 -1.33 25.39
CA ASP A 210 11.04 -0.98 24.06
C ASP A 210 10.24 0.11 23.33
N GLU A 211 9.06 0.50 23.81
CA GLU A 211 8.33 1.69 23.34
C GLU A 211 9.07 3.00 23.68
N LEU A 212 10.04 2.92 24.59
CA LEU A 212 10.98 3.98 24.93
C LEU A 212 12.20 4.04 24.00
N VAL A 213 12.42 3.10 23.07
CA VAL A 213 13.68 3.07 22.27
C VAL A 213 13.71 4.10 21.13
N LEU A 214 12.56 4.71 20.81
CA LEU A 214 12.52 5.96 20.02
C LEU A 214 12.81 7.20 20.89
N PHE A 215 12.98 7.00 22.21
CA PHE A 215 13.04 8.01 23.27
C PHE A 215 14.15 7.75 24.32
N ASP A 216 15.04 6.78 24.12
CA ASP A 216 16.09 6.45 25.07
C ASP A 216 17.48 6.65 24.44
N VAL A 217 18.14 7.72 24.88
CA VAL A 217 19.47 8.14 24.46
C VAL A 217 20.54 7.13 24.91
N ALA A 218 20.28 6.33 25.95
CA ALA A 218 21.25 5.36 26.49
C ALA A 218 21.45 4.14 25.57
N SER A 219 20.50 3.85 24.69
CA SER A 219 20.57 2.71 23.77
C SER A 219 21.50 2.93 22.56
N TYR A 220 21.91 4.18 22.30
CA TYR A 220 22.79 4.56 21.20
C TYR A 220 24.26 4.82 21.61
N SER A 221 24.56 4.86 22.91
CA SER A 221 25.91 5.19 23.40
C SER A 221 26.90 4.01 23.46
N HIS A 222 26.53 2.83 22.98
CA HIS A 222 27.44 1.68 22.91
C HIS A 222 27.99 1.45 21.50
N SER A 223 28.76 2.42 21.01
CA SER A 223 29.84 2.11 20.08
C SER A 223 31.03 1.62 20.90
N PRO A 224 31.54 0.38 20.69
CA PRO A 224 32.79 -0.02 21.30
C PRO A 224 33.89 0.90 20.77
N THR A 225 34.50 1.66 21.68
CA THR A 225 35.79 2.31 21.47
C THR A 225 36.78 1.29 20.94
N ALA A 226 37.01 1.30 19.63
CA ALA A 226 38.04 0.49 18.99
C ALA A 226 39.10 1.43 18.42
N GLY A 227 40.31 1.32 18.97
CA GLY A 227 41.54 1.54 18.22
C GLY A 227 42.22 2.88 18.42
N HIS A 228 42.97 2.99 19.53
CA HIS A 228 44.18 3.80 19.58
C HIS A 228 45.05 3.56 18.34
N HIS A 229 45.09 4.53 17.41
CA HIS A 229 46.19 4.64 16.44
C HIS A 229 47.14 5.76 16.84
N ARG A 230 48.22 5.30 17.47
CA ARG A 230 49.61 5.77 17.45
C ARG A 230 49.88 7.23 17.05
N ARG A 231 50.41 7.95 18.04
CA ARG A 231 51.38 9.03 17.88
C ARG A 231 52.41 8.70 16.77
N ARG A 232 52.62 9.63 15.84
CA ARG A 232 53.88 9.75 15.11
C ARG A 232 54.54 11.05 15.54
N ALA A 233 55.70 10.91 16.16
CA ALA A 233 56.65 11.99 16.41
C ALA A 233 57.21 12.49 15.08
N VAL A 234 57.35 13.81 14.97
CA VAL A 234 58.19 14.48 13.98
C VAL A 234 59.55 14.70 14.65
N PRO A 235 60.66 14.17 14.12
CA PRO A 235 61.98 14.57 14.57
C PRO A 235 62.43 15.85 13.85
N ALA A 236 63.01 16.75 14.65
CA ALA A 236 63.91 17.88 14.37
C ALA A 236 63.72 18.66 13.05
#